data_AF-A0A7S1TT24-F1
#
_entry.id   AF-A0A7S1TT24-F1
#
_cell.length_a   1.000
_cell.length_b   1.000
_cell.length_c   1.000
_cell.angle_alpha   90.00
_cell.angle_beta   90.00
_cell.angle_gamma   90.00
#
_symmetry.space_group_name_H-M   'P 1'
#
loop_
_entity.id
_entity.type
_entity.pdbx_description
1 polymer ?
#
loop_
_entity_poly.entity_id
_entity_poly.type
_entity_poly.pdbx_seq_one_letter_code
_entity_poly.pdbx_strand_id
1 'polypeptide(L)'
;PPGCGKTLLAKAVASECGANFISIKGPELLTMWFGESEANVRDLFDKARAAAPCILFFDEMDSIAKARGGGAGSSEAGDRVLNQILTEIDGVGARKNVFVIGATNRPDIMDSAVTRPGRLDQLVYIPLPDFDSRKSIFKANLRKSPLAPDVNLDTLAKVTDGFSGADITEICQRAAKYAIRESIAAEEARRAAIAAGEIPEPAEDEEIPDPVPYISKQHFETSMSFARKSVSDEEIQRYDAFTSNMKERAGNGAAKKSFSFDDYENEGAEGKKGAKAQEAEEDMYADEE
;
A
#
# COMPACT_ATOMS: atom_id res chain seq x y z
N PRO A 1 3.77 -2.28 -6.40
CA PRO A 1 3.16 -1.73 -7.63
C PRO A 1 1.96 -0.78 -7.37
N PRO A 2 1.69 0.19 -8.28
CA PRO A 2 0.49 1.02 -8.26
C PRO A 2 -0.79 0.18 -8.47
N GLY A 3 -1.94 0.70 -8.09
CA GLY A 3 -3.24 0.02 -8.32
C GLY A 3 -3.50 -1.26 -7.52
N CYS A 4 -2.61 -1.65 -6.60
CA CYS A 4 -2.74 -2.88 -5.80
C CYS A 4 -3.43 -2.68 -4.44
N GLY A 5 -4.12 -1.55 -4.23
CA GLY A 5 -4.95 -1.36 -3.04
C GLY A 5 -4.22 -0.98 -1.75
N LYS A 6 -3.01 -0.41 -1.80
CA LYS A 6 -2.26 0.06 -0.60
C LYS A 6 -3.08 1.01 0.28
N THR A 7 -3.68 2.04 -0.32
CA THR A 7 -4.56 2.99 0.35
C THR A 7 -5.86 2.34 0.84
N LEU A 8 -6.39 1.36 0.10
CA LEU A 8 -7.59 0.62 0.51
C LEU A 8 -7.31 -0.29 1.71
N LEU A 9 -6.14 -0.92 1.76
CA LEU A 9 -5.71 -1.75 2.88
C LEU A 9 -5.60 -0.92 4.15
N ALA A 10 -4.96 0.26 4.10
CA ALA A 10 -4.85 1.13 5.26
C ALA A 10 -6.22 1.57 5.80
N LYS A 11 -7.17 1.90 4.90
CA LYS A 11 -8.56 2.21 5.27
C LYS A 11 -9.29 1.01 5.87
N ALA A 12 -9.07 -0.19 5.33
CA ALA A 12 -9.66 -1.41 5.86
C ALA A 12 -9.14 -1.69 7.29
N VAL A 13 -7.83 -1.56 7.52
CA VAL A 13 -7.24 -1.69 8.87
C VAL A 13 -7.86 -0.69 9.84
N ALA A 14 -8.02 0.58 9.45
CA ALA A 14 -8.66 1.58 10.31
C ALA A 14 -10.10 1.20 10.68
N SER A 15 -10.87 0.71 9.70
CA SER A 15 -12.25 0.28 9.89
C SER A 15 -12.34 -0.95 10.81
N GLU A 16 -11.49 -1.95 10.62
CA GLU A 16 -11.46 -3.17 11.44
C GLU A 16 -10.99 -2.88 12.87
N CYS A 17 -10.07 -1.94 13.05
CA CYS A 17 -9.60 -1.52 14.37
C CYS A 17 -10.52 -0.52 15.07
N GLY A 18 -11.57 -0.01 14.41
CA GLY A 18 -12.42 1.05 14.94
C GLY A 18 -11.66 2.35 15.25
N ALA A 19 -10.57 2.61 14.52
CA ALA A 19 -9.69 3.76 14.75
C ALA A 19 -10.03 4.91 13.79
N ASN A 20 -9.83 6.15 14.26
CA ASN A 20 -9.94 7.32 13.40
C ASN A 20 -8.88 7.28 12.29
N PHE A 21 -9.22 7.72 11.09
CA PHE A 21 -8.32 7.66 9.94
C PHE A 21 -8.05 9.06 9.40
N ILE A 22 -6.80 9.51 9.46
CA ILE A 22 -6.34 10.77 8.88
C ILE A 22 -5.39 10.43 7.74
N SER A 23 -5.73 10.85 6.53
CA SER A 23 -4.95 10.60 5.32
C SER A 23 -4.38 11.89 4.76
N ILE A 24 -3.11 11.88 4.38
CA ILE A 24 -2.42 13.02 3.79
C ILE A 24 -1.60 12.51 2.60
N LYS A 25 -1.69 13.21 1.47
CA LYS A 25 -0.84 12.89 0.32
C LYS A 25 0.45 13.69 0.37
N GLY A 26 1.56 13.08 -0.01
CA GLY A 26 2.86 13.76 0.01
C GLY A 26 2.92 15.08 -0.78
N PRO A 27 2.27 15.25 -1.95
CA PRO A 27 2.20 16.56 -2.61
C PRO A 27 1.45 17.63 -1.81
N GLU A 28 0.44 17.24 -1.03
CA GLU A 28 -0.31 18.16 -0.15
C GLU A 28 0.60 18.70 0.96
N LEU A 29 1.62 17.92 1.36
CA LEU A 29 2.67 18.30 2.31
C LEU A 29 3.72 19.26 1.71
N LEU A 30 3.69 19.52 0.41
CA LEU A 30 4.58 20.48 -0.26
C LEU A 30 3.86 21.80 -0.62
N THR A 31 2.57 21.75 -0.95
CA THR A 31 1.82 22.90 -1.48
C THR A 31 1.24 23.83 -0.42
N MET A 32 0.72 23.32 0.70
CA MET A 32 0.33 24.17 1.85
C MET A 32 1.55 24.74 2.63
N TRP A 33 2.77 24.54 2.15
CA TRP A 33 3.98 24.48 2.99
C TRP A 33 5.12 25.38 2.50
N PHE A 34 4.82 26.39 1.67
CA PHE A 34 5.76 27.48 1.36
C PHE A 34 5.66 28.59 2.43
N GLY A 35 6.14 28.32 3.64
CA GLY A 35 6.27 29.35 4.69
C GLY A 35 6.27 28.85 6.14
N GLU A 36 5.34 27.97 6.50
CA GLU A 36 5.13 27.47 7.87
C GLU A 36 5.18 25.94 7.96
N SER A 37 6.11 25.33 7.20
CA SER A 37 6.07 23.91 6.90
C SER A 37 6.36 22.97 8.07
N GLU A 38 6.92 23.45 9.18
CA GLU A 38 7.14 22.59 10.34
C GLU A 38 5.97 22.64 11.33
N ALA A 39 5.38 23.83 11.50
CA ALA A 39 4.26 24.05 12.41
C ALA A 39 3.04 23.23 12.00
N ASN A 40 2.72 23.19 10.70
CA ASN A 40 1.61 22.40 10.20
C ASN A 40 1.82 20.87 10.39
N VAL A 41 3.06 20.36 10.39
CA VAL A 41 3.33 18.93 10.65
C VAL A 41 3.04 18.67 12.13
N ARG A 42 3.48 19.56 13.02
CA ARG A 42 3.17 19.48 14.46
C ARG A 42 1.66 19.48 14.69
N ASP A 43 0.95 20.42 14.07
CA ASP A 43 -0.51 20.51 14.16
C ASP A 43 -1.21 19.25 13.63
N LEU A 44 -0.69 18.64 12.56
CA LEU A 44 -1.22 17.40 12.03
C LEU A 44 -1.08 16.25 13.04
N PHE A 45 0.10 16.10 13.65
CA PHE A 45 0.34 15.10 14.68
C PHE A 45 -0.44 15.40 15.96
N ASP A 46 -0.62 16.67 16.32
CA ASP A 46 -1.47 17.09 17.44
C ASP A 46 -2.94 16.71 17.21
N LYS A 47 -3.46 16.95 15.99
CA LYS A 47 -4.81 16.50 15.59
C LYS A 47 -4.94 14.98 15.63
N ALA A 48 -3.96 14.24 15.13
CA ALA A 48 -3.95 12.78 15.20
C ALA A 48 -3.94 12.27 16.64
N ARG A 49 -3.15 12.92 17.51
CA ARG A 49 -3.09 12.62 18.95
C ARG A 49 -4.39 12.96 19.67
N ALA A 50 -5.08 14.04 19.29
CA ALA A 50 -6.40 14.39 19.83
C ALA A 50 -7.51 13.43 19.36
N ALA A 51 -7.36 12.86 18.17
CA ALA A 51 -8.28 11.88 17.58
C ALA A 51 -7.94 10.43 17.95
N ALA A 52 -7.13 10.19 18.97
CA ALA A 52 -6.72 8.83 19.31
C ALA A 52 -7.90 7.96 19.83
N PRO A 53 -7.99 6.65 19.48
CA PRO A 53 -7.06 5.88 18.65
C PRO A 53 -7.12 6.29 17.17
N CYS A 54 -5.98 6.58 16.57
CA CYS A 54 -5.90 7.12 15.20
C CYS A 54 -4.82 6.45 14.36
N ILE A 55 -5.15 6.17 13.10
CA ILE A 55 -4.21 5.82 12.05
C ILE A 55 -3.92 7.06 11.20
N LEU A 56 -2.65 7.48 11.22
CA LEU A 56 -2.11 8.54 10.38
C LEU A 56 -1.50 7.92 9.13
N PHE A 57 -2.14 8.13 7.98
CA PHE A 57 -1.75 7.53 6.71
C PHE A 57 -1.11 8.57 5.78
N PHE A 58 0.15 8.35 5.44
CA PHE A 58 0.89 9.12 4.46
C PHE A 58 0.88 8.39 3.12
N ASP A 59 0.12 8.89 2.14
CA ASP A 59 0.12 8.39 0.76
C ASP A 59 1.17 9.09 -0.09
N GLU A 60 1.66 8.42 -1.13
CA GLU A 60 2.68 8.95 -2.04
C GLU A 60 3.91 9.52 -1.32
N MET A 61 4.41 8.80 -0.32
CA MET A 61 5.58 9.22 0.46
C MET A 61 6.82 9.46 -0.41
N ASP A 62 6.92 8.80 -1.56
CA ASP A 62 7.98 9.01 -2.56
C ASP A 62 8.02 10.42 -3.16
N SER A 63 6.99 11.24 -2.97
CA SER A 63 7.01 12.66 -3.36
C SER A 63 7.83 13.53 -2.40
N ILE A 64 7.93 13.16 -1.11
CA ILE A 64 8.61 13.92 -0.05
C ILE A 64 9.84 13.20 0.53
N ALA A 65 9.90 11.87 0.43
CA ALA A 65 10.91 11.03 1.06
C ALA A 65 12.00 10.56 0.09
N LYS A 66 12.40 11.41 -0.87
CA LYS A 66 13.43 11.04 -1.86
C LYS A 66 14.82 11.08 -1.23
N ALA A 67 15.63 10.06 -1.50
CA ALA A 67 17.02 10.01 -1.05
C ALA A 67 17.81 11.24 -1.53
N ARG A 68 18.55 11.85 -0.60
CA ARG A 68 19.38 13.03 -0.85
C ARG A 68 20.40 12.74 -1.95
N GLY A 69 20.48 13.63 -2.96
CA GLY A 69 21.52 13.58 -4.01
C GLY A 69 21.12 13.05 -5.39
N GLY A 70 19.84 12.69 -5.61
CA GLY A 70 19.38 12.09 -6.88
C GLY A 70 19.07 13.03 -8.06
N GLY A 71 19.29 14.34 -7.95
CA GLY A 71 19.10 15.28 -9.06
C GLY A 71 18.90 16.73 -8.62
N ALA A 72 19.10 17.68 -9.54
CA ALA A 72 19.05 19.14 -9.37
C ALA A 72 17.64 19.72 -9.07
N GLY A 73 16.88 19.05 -8.20
CA GLY A 73 15.50 19.41 -7.83
C GLY A 73 15.04 18.81 -6.51
N SER A 74 15.93 18.30 -5.64
CA SER A 74 15.60 18.04 -4.24
C SER A 74 15.26 19.39 -3.60
N SER A 75 13.97 19.67 -3.44
CA SER A 75 13.53 20.89 -2.78
C SER A 75 13.96 20.83 -1.32
N GLU A 76 14.80 21.76 -0.87
CA GLU A 76 15.16 21.90 0.55
C GLU A 76 13.93 21.91 1.47
N ALA A 77 12.78 22.36 0.95
CA ALA A 77 11.52 22.34 1.67
C ALA A 77 11.02 20.91 1.96
N GLY A 78 11.17 19.98 0.99
CA GLY A 78 10.80 18.58 1.17
C GLY A 78 11.64 17.89 2.22
N ASP A 79 12.95 18.16 2.25
CA ASP A 79 13.88 17.61 3.25
C ASP A 79 13.54 18.10 4.67
N ARG A 80 13.18 19.40 4.82
CA ARG A 80 12.76 19.96 6.12
C ARG A 80 11.47 19.31 6.61
N VAL A 81 10.47 19.18 5.75
CA VAL A 81 9.19 18.51 6.07
C VAL A 81 9.41 17.05 6.45
N LEU A 82 10.23 16.32 5.69
CA LEU A 82 10.57 14.93 5.99
C LEU A 82 11.23 14.81 7.37
N ASN A 83 12.24 15.63 7.65
CA ASN A 83 12.92 15.62 8.95
C ASN A 83 11.94 15.92 10.11
N GLN A 84 11.00 16.85 9.92
CA GLN A 84 9.97 17.13 10.93
C GLN A 84 9.02 15.95 11.14
N ILE A 85 8.57 15.27 10.07
CA ILE A 85 7.75 14.06 10.18
C ILE A 85 8.50 12.97 10.95
N LEU A 86 9.78 12.75 10.65
CA LEU A 86 10.59 11.76 11.36
C LEU A 86 10.78 12.12 12.84
N THR A 87 10.95 13.41 13.14
CA THR A 87 11.03 13.90 14.52
C THR A 87 9.72 13.68 15.28
N GLU A 88 8.57 13.92 14.63
CA GLU A 88 7.27 13.62 15.23
C GLU A 88 7.06 12.12 15.46
N ILE A 89 7.46 11.27 14.50
CA ILE A 89 7.37 9.80 14.65
C ILE A 89 8.24 9.33 15.82
N ASP A 90 9.47 9.82 15.93
CA ASP A 90 10.36 9.52 17.06
C ASP A 90 9.73 9.97 18.40
N GLY A 91 8.99 11.09 18.39
CA GLY A 91 8.25 11.60 19.56
C GLY A 91 6.95 10.85 19.89
N VAL A 92 6.30 10.21 18.91
CA VAL A 92 5.06 9.41 19.11
C VAL A 92 5.33 8.17 19.96
N GLY A 93 6.56 7.64 19.99
CA GLY A 93 6.96 6.49 20.79
C GLY A 93 6.62 6.57 22.29
N ALA A 94 6.39 7.78 22.83
CA ALA A 94 5.95 7.99 24.21
C ALA A 94 4.43 7.88 24.44
N ARG A 95 3.59 7.96 23.40
CA ARG A 95 2.11 7.93 23.48
C ARG A 95 1.55 6.93 22.46
N LYS A 96 1.31 5.69 22.89
CA LYS A 96 0.94 4.50 22.08
C LYS A 96 -0.38 4.56 21.29
N ASN A 97 -1.05 5.71 21.17
CA ASN A 97 -2.41 5.77 20.65
C ASN A 97 -2.53 6.30 19.20
N VAL A 98 -1.40 6.61 18.55
CA VAL A 98 -1.36 6.98 17.11
C VAL A 98 -0.49 5.98 16.38
N PHE A 99 -1.03 5.37 15.32
CA PHE A 99 -0.34 4.43 14.45
C PHE A 99 -0.04 5.09 13.11
N VAL A 100 1.20 5.05 12.64
CA VAL A 100 1.61 5.71 11.40
C VAL A 100 1.80 4.67 10.30
N ILE A 101 1.17 4.88 9.14
CA ILE A 101 1.31 4.04 7.95
C ILE A 101 1.77 4.90 6.78
N GLY A 102 2.82 4.45 6.10
CA GLY A 102 3.31 5.06 4.87
C GLY A 102 3.03 4.19 3.64
N ALA A 103 2.59 4.79 2.54
CA ALA A 103 2.48 4.14 1.25
C ALA A 103 3.40 4.81 0.21
N THR A 104 4.11 3.98 -0.54
CA THR A 104 4.97 4.40 -1.65
C THR A 104 4.83 3.44 -2.83
N ASN A 105 4.91 3.97 -4.05
CA ASN A 105 5.07 3.17 -5.26
C ASN A 105 6.54 2.97 -5.63
N ARG A 106 7.44 3.79 -5.06
CA ARG A 106 8.86 3.82 -5.42
C ARG A 106 9.72 3.60 -4.19
N PRO A 107 9.82 2.34 -3.71
CA PRO A 107 10.66 2.03 -2.56
C PRO A 107 12.16 2.18 -2.86
N ASP A 108 12.56 2.19 -4.14
CA ASP A 108 13.92 2.34 -4.65
C ASP A 108 14.55 3.70 -4.32
N ILE A 109 13.75 4.78 -4.31
CA ILE A 109 14.23 6.14 -4.04
C ILE A 109 13.99 6.60 -2.62
N MET A 110 13.41 5.76 -1.77
CA MET A 110 13.01 6.16 -0.43
C MET A 110 14.26 6.36 0.46
N ASP A 111 14.32 7.46 1.19
CA ASP A 111 15.42 7.72 2.12
C ASP A 111 15.49 6.62 3.21
N SER A 112 16.67 5.99 3.32
CA SER A 112 16.97 5.00 4.36
C SER A 112 16.70 5.49 5.79
N ALA A 113 16.75 6.81 6.04
CA ALA A 113 16.43 7.40 7.34
C ALA A 113 14.98 7.15 7.77
N VAL A 114 14.05 6.99 6.82
CA VAL A 114 12.62 6.75 7.08
C VAL A 114 12.37 5.34 7.60
N THR A 115 13.17 4.38 7.14
CA THR A 115 13.02 2.95 7.44
C THR A 115 13.88 2.47 8.61
N ARG A 116 14.51 3.40 9.34
CA ARG A 116 15.29 3.06 10.54
C ARG A 116 14.38 2.55 11.67
N PRO A 117 14.90 1.67 12.54
CA PRO A 117 14.15 1.16 13.70
C PRO A 117 13.52 2.29 14.52
N GLY A 118 12.26 2.09 14.93
CA GLY A 118 11.48 3.09 15.68
C GLY A 118 10.71 4.10 14.81
N ARG A 119 10.85 4.05 13.48
CA ARG A 119 10.12 4.89 12.53
C ARG A 119 9.15 4.06 11.69
N LEU A 120 9.32 4.04 10.36
CA LEU A 120 8.59 3.14 9.46
C LEU A 120 9.41 1.88 9.21
N ASP A 121 9.69 1.14 10.29
CA ASP A 121 10.55 -0.04 10.23
C ASP A 121 9.82 -1.33 9.80
N GLN A 122 8.49 -1.37 9.94
CA GLN A 122 7.66 -2.47 9.44
C GLN A 122 7.30 -2.26 7.96
N LEU A 123 8.10 -2.85 7.09
CA LEU A 123 7.88 -2.83 5.65
C LEU A 123 6.94 -3.98 5.23
N VAL A 124 5.85 -3.65 4.55
CA VAL A 124 4.88 -4.63 4.00
C VAL A 124 4.82 -4.48 2.49
N TYR A 125 5.22 -5.53 1.77
CA TYR A 125 5.11 -5.58 0.32
C TYR A 125 3.73 -6.07 -0.10
N ILE A 126 3.08 -5.32 -1.00
CA ILE A 126 1.77 -5.66 -1.56
C ILE A 126 1.97 -6.04 -3.04
N PRO A 127 1.89 -7.35 -3.38
CA PRO A 127 2.11 -7.84 -4.74
C PRO A 127 0.93 -7.54 -5.66
N LEU A 128 1.09 -7.88 -6.94
CA LEU A 128 -0.05 -8.03 -7.85
C LEU A 128 -0.97 -9.19 -7.38
N PRO A 129 -2.28 -9.11 -7.65
CA PRO A 129 -3.23 -10.14 -7.23
C PRO A 129 -3.00 -11.46 -7.97
N ASP A 130 -2.95 -12.55 -7.22
CA ASP A 130 -2.99 -13.92 -7.75
C ASP A 130 -4.40 -14.27 -8.30
N PHE A 131 -4.55 -15.48 -8.84
CA PHE A 131 -5.81 -15.92 -9.44
C PHE A 131 -7.02 -15.77 -8.50
N ASP A 132 -6.90 -16.25 -7.25
CA ASP A 132 -7.99 -16.21 -6.27
C ASP A 132 -8.28 -14.78 -5.80
N SER A 133 -7.24 -13.96 -5.66
CA SER A 133 -7.37 -12.53 -5.38
C SER A 133 -8.08 -11.80 -6.51
N ARG A 134 -7.73 -12.07 -7.78
CA ARG A 134 -8.41 -11.47 -8.94
C ARG A 134 -9.88 -11.85 -8.97
N LYS A 135 -10.20 -13.14 -8.77
CA LYS A 135 -11.59 -13.61 -8.65
C LYS A 135 -12.34 -12.89 -7.53
N SER A 136 -11.69 -12.71 -6.38
CA SER A 136 -12.26 -11.99 -5.24
C SER A 136 -12.48 -10.49 -5.54
N ILE A 137 -11.57 -9.86 -6.28
CA ILE A 137 -11.69 -8.47 -6.73
C ILE A 137 -12.86 -8.32 -7.71
N PHE A 138 -13.01 -9.24 -8.68
CA PHE A 138 -14.19 -9.26 -9.56
C PHE A 138 -15.49 -9.39 -8.77
N LYS A 139 -15.54 -10.36 -7.84
CA LYS A 139 -16.72 -10.57 -6.98
C LYS A 139 -17.04 -9.34 -6.12
N ALA A 140 -16.02 -8.67 -5.58
CA ALA A 140 -16.22 -7.46 -4.78
C ALA A 140 -16.74 -6.29 -5.61
N ASN A 141 -16.17 -6.07 -6.80
CA ASN A 141 -16.58 -5.00 -7.71
C ASN A 141 -18.00 -5.20 -8.25
N LEU A 142 -18.36 -6.45 -8.57
CA LEU A 142 -19.64 -6.79 -9.19
C LEU A 142 -20.72 -7.17 -8.15
N ARG A 143 -20.44 -7.09 -6.85
CA ARG A 143 -21.36 -7.53 -5.77
C ARG A 143 -22.75 -6.86 -5.84
N LYS A 144 -22.82 -5.63 -6.34
CA LYS A 144 -24.06 -4.85 -6.45
C LYS A 144 -24.54 -4.71 -7.91
N SER A 145 -23.98 -5.47 -8.83
CA SER A 145 -24.28 -5.38 -10.26
C SER A 145 -25.00 -6.64 -10.72
N PRO A 146 -26.12 -6.52 -11.48
CA PRO A 146 -26.79 -7.67 -12.05
C PRO A 146 -25.91 -8.26 -13.16
N LEU A 147 -25.50 -9.52 -13.00
CA LEU A 147 -24.69 -10.25 -13.98
C LEU A 147 -25.56 -11.27 -14.72
N ALA A 148 -25.32 -11.42 -16.01
CA ALA A 148 -25.98 -12.45 -16.79
C ALA A 148 -25.49 -13.85 -16.34
N PRO A 149 -26.34 -14.90 -16.41
CA PRO A 149 -26.00 -16.24 -15.92
C PRO A 149 -24.79 -16.90 -16.60
N ASP A 150 -24.44 -16.43 -17.79
CA ASP A 150 -23.34 -16.92 -18.62
C ASP A 150 -21.98 -16.24 -18.30
N VAL A 151 -21.97 -15.24 -17.42
CA VAL A 151 -20.75 -14.55 -17.00
C VAL A 151 -19.98 -15.39 -15.97
N ASN A 152 -18.85 -15.95 -16.39
CA ASN A 152 -17.99 -16.76 -15.53
C ASN A 152 -16.79 -15.94 -14.99
N LEU A 153 -16.80 -15.67 -13.68
CA LEU A 153 -15.73 -14.93 -13.00
C LEU A 153 -14.38 -15.68 -12.98
N ASP A 154 -14.38 -17.01 -12.99
CA ASP A 154 -13.15 -17.81 -13.08
C ASP A 154 -12.46 -17.59 -14.43
N THR A 155 -13.24 -17.53 -15.51
CA THR A 155 -12.70 -17.23 -16.84
C THR A 155 -12.11 -15.82 -16.87
N LEU A 156 -12.81 -14.82 -16.31
CA LEU A 156 -12.31 -13.45 -16.23
C LEU A 156 -11.00 -13.36 -15.42
N ALA A 157 -10.89 -14.07 -14.30
CA ALA A 157 -9.70 -14.12 -13.47
C ALA A 157 -8.50 -14.82 -14.16
N LYS A 158 -8.76 -15.81 -15.03
CA LYS A 158 -7.71 -16.47 -15.84
C LYS A 158 -7.11 -15.54 -16.89
N VAL A 159 -7.96 -14.79 -17.60
CA VAL A 159 -7.51 -13.92 -18.71
C VAL A 159 -6.93 -12.58 -18.26
N THR A 160 -7.09 -12.22 -16.98
CA THR A 160 -6.57 -10.99 -16.37
C THR A 160 -5.25 -11.20 -15.63
N ASP A 161 -4.43 -12.16 -16.06
CA ASP A 161 -3.14 -12.39 -15.41
C ASP A 161 -2.18 -11.20 -15.59
N GLY A 162 -1.57 -10.76 -14.48
CA GLY A 162 -0.74 -9.55 -14.41
C GLY A 162 -1.53 -8.23 -14.36
N PHE A 163 -2.86 -8.25 -14.22
CA PHE A 163 -3.65 -7.03 -14.02
C PHE A 163 -3.60 -6.60 -12.55
N SER A 164 -3.54 -5.29 -12.31
CA SER A 164 -3.68 -4.73 -10.97
C SER A 164 -5.14 -4.73 -10.53
N GLY A 165 -5.39 -4.53 -9.23
CA GLY A 165 -6.76 -4.39 -8.72
C GLY A 165 -7.51 -3.19 -9.34
N ALA A 166 -6.79 -2.12 -9.66
CA ALA A 166 -7.35 -0.97 -10.37
C ALA A 166 -7.75 -1.31 -11.81
N ASP A 167 -6.93 -2.08 -12.53
CA ASP A 167 -7.26 -2.49 -13.91
C ASP A 167 -8.52 -3.37 -13.96
N ILE A 168 -8.64 -4.31 -13.01
CA ILE A 168 -9.84 -5.17 -12.88
C ILE A 168 -11.09 -4.35 -12.55
N THR A 169 -10.93 -3.38 -11.64
CA THR A 169 -12.01 -2.45 -11.28
C THR A 169 -12.47 -1.64 -12.50
N GLU A 170 -11.51 -1.18 -13.31
CA GLU A 170 -11.81 -0.45 -14.54
C GLU A 170 -12.55 -1.33 -15.56
N ILE A 171 -12.14 -2.59 -15.74
CA ILE A 171 -12.85 -3.56 -16.60
C ILE A 171 -14.31 -3.70 -16.16
N CYS A 172 -14.56 -3.87 -14.86
CA CYS A 172 -15.92 -3.99 -14.33
C CYS A 172 -16.75 -2.73 -14.60
N GLN A 173 -16.18 -1.55 -14.37
CA GLN A 173 -16.86 -0.27 -14.61
C GLN A 173 -17.15 -0.03 -16.10
N ARG A 174 -16.22 -0.38 -16.99
CA ARG A 174 -16.41 -0.26 -18.43
C ARG A 174 -17.49 -1.22 -18.93
N ALA A 175 -17.48 -2.48 -18.48
CA ALA A 175 -18.54 -3.44 -18.80
C ALA A 175 -19.93 -2.91 -18.38
N ALA A 176 -20.06 -2.39 -17.15
CA ALA A 176 -21.31 -1.76 -16.70
C ALA A 176 -21.71 -0.55 -17.57
N LYS A 177 -20.75 0.30 -17.97
CA LYS A 177 -21.01 1.43 -18.87
C LYS A 177 -21.49 0.99 -20.25
N TYR A 178 -20.98 -0.14 -20.78
CA TYR A 178 -21.47 -0.68 -22.05
C TYR A 178 -22.92 -1.17 -21.94
N ALA A 179 -23.27 -1.87 -20.85
CA ALA A 179 -24.65 -2.28 -20.59
C ALA A 179 -25.61 -1.07 -20.53
N ILE A 180 -25.23 -0.02 -19.81
CA ILE A 180 -26.01 1.21 -19.70
C ILE A 180 -26.19 1.88 -21.07
N ARG A 181 -25.12 1.97 -21.88
CA ARG A 181 -25.20 2.55 -23.23
C ARG A 181 -26.11 1.74 -24.15
N GLU A 182 -26.09 0.43 -24.06
CA GLU A 182 -26.98 -0.44 -24.83
C GLU A 182 -28.44 -0.25 -24.42
N SER A 183 -28.73 -0.16 -23.11
CA SER A 183 -30.08 0.11 -22.60
C SER A 183 -30.62 1.45 -23.11
N ILE A 184 -29.80 2.52 -23.06
CA ILE A 184 -30.17 3.84 -23.59
C ILE A 184 -30.46 3.76 -25.10
N ALA A 185 -29.60 3.11 -25.88
CA ALA A 185 -29.79 2.99 -27.32
C ALA A 185 -31.06 2.18 -27.68
N ALA A 186 -31.36 1.12 -26.93
CA ALA A 186 -32.58 0.33 -27.10
C ALA A 186 -33.84 1.14 -26.78
N GLU A 187 -33.80 1.96 -25.72
CA GLU A 187 -34.89 2.85 -25.35
C GLU A 187 -35.11 3.96 -26.38
N GLU A 188 -34.05 4.55 -26.92
CA GLU A 188 -34.12 5.52 -28.03
C GLU A 188 -34.73 4.91 -29.29
N ALA A 189 -34.30 3.69 -29.66
CA ALA A 189 -34.85 2.96 -30.80
C ALA A 189 -36.34 2.64 -30.62
N ARG A 190 -36.74 2.23 -29.40
CA ARG A 190 -38.15 1.99 -29.06
C ARG A 190 -38.98 3.27 -29.22
N ARG A 191 -38.51 4.40 -28.69
CA ARG A 191 -39.20 5.70 -28.85
C ARG A 191 -39.33 6.12 -30.31
N ALA A 192 -38.29 5.89 -31.11
CA ALA A 192 -38.33 6.18 -32.54
C ALA A 192 -39.36 5.31 -33.28
N ALA A 193 -39.44 4.01 -32.96
CA ALA A 193 -40.41 3.09 -33.57
C ALA A 193 -41.86 3.41 -33.15
N ILE A 194 -42.08 3.88 -31.91
CA ILE A 194 -43.37 4.42 -31.46
C ILE A 194 -43.75 5.66 -32.29
N ALA A 195 -42.82 6.63 -32.43
CA ALA A 195 -43.07 7.85 -33.20
C ALA A 195 -43.33 7.58 -34.69
N ALA A 196 -42.75 6.51 -35.23
CA ALA A 196 -42.99 6.03 -36.60
C ALA A 196 -44.31 5.26 -36.77
N GLY A 197 -45.01 4.94 -35.66
CA GLY A 197 -46.26 4.16 -35.67
C GLY A 197 -46.06 2.67 -35.90
N GLU A 198 -44.83 2.15 -35.76
CA GLU A 198 -44.50 0.73 -35.94
C GLU A 198 -44.89 -0.11 -34.73
N ILE A 199 -44.86 0.49 -33.54
CA ILE A 199 -45.28 -0.11 -32.28
C ILE A 199 -46.23 0.84 -31.53
N PRO A 200 -47.24 0.30 -30.81
CA PRO A 200 -48.16 1.14 -30.03
C PRO A 200 -47.44 1.84 -28.87
N GLU A 201 -47.95 3.01 -28.48
CA GLU A 201 -47.54 3.63 -27.22
C GLU A 201 -47.93 2.73 -26.04
N PRO A 202 -47.00 2.47 -25.10
CA PRO A 202 -47.30 1.74 -23.88
C PRO A 202 -48.32 2.51 -23.03
N ALA A 203 -49.12 1.79 -22.24
CA ALA A 203 -50.08 2.44 -21.35
C ALA A 203 -49.37 3.26 -20.25
N GLU A 204 -50.00 4.32 -19.73
CA GLU A 204 -49.39 5.20 -18.72
C GLU A 204 -48.92 4.46 -17.45
N ASP A 205 -49.60 3.37 -17.08
CA ASP A 205 -49.30 2.55 -15.90
C ASP A 205 -48.45 1.29 -16.20
N GLU A 206 -47.98 1.12 -17.44
CA GLU A 206 -47.22 -0.05 -17.85
C GLU A 206 -45.73 0.09 -17.49
N GLU A 207 -45.26 -0.69 -16.51
CA GLU A 207 -43.82 -0.80 -16.22
C GLU A 207 -43.10 -1.44 -17.40
N ILE A 208 -42.29 -0.65 -18.10
CA ILE A 208 -41.47 -1.14 -19.20
C ILE A 208 -40.20 -1.77 -18.60
N PRO A 209 -39.97 -3.07 -18.81
CA PRO A 209 -38.74 -3.71 -18.35
C PRO A 209 -37.51 -3.07 -19.00
N ASP A 210 -36.42 -2.94 -18.25
CA ASP A 210 -35.14 -2.52 -18.81
C ASP A 210 -34.75 -3.50 -19.94
N PRO A 211 -34.49 -3.02 -21.17
CA PRO A 211 -34.07 -3.88 -22.27
C PRO A 211 -32.74 -4.60 -22.00
N VAL A 212 -31.90 -4.07 -21.11
CA VAL A 212 -30.59 -4.66 -20.75
C VAL A 212 -30.47 -4.78 -19.22
N PRO A 213 -31.20 -5.72 -18.59
CA PRO A 213 -31.27 -5.82 -17.14
C PRO A 213 -30.02 -6.42 -16.50
N TYR A 214 -29.11 -6.99 -17.31
CA TYR A 214 -27.90 -7.67 -16.85
C TYR A 214 -26.67 -7.22 -17.63
N ILE A 215 -25.52 -7.16 -16.96
CA ILE A 215 -24.22 -7.05 -17.62
C ILE A 215 -23.88 -8.42 -18.23
N SER A 216 -23.81 -8.47 -19.55
CA SER A 216 -23.63 -9.68 -20.34
C SER A 216 -22.16 -10.00 -20.58
N LYS A 217 -21.89 -11.22 -21.06
CA LYS A 217 -20.55 -11.62 -21.53
C LYS A 217 -20.00 -10.69 -22.61
N GLN A 218 -20.84 -10.21 -23.53
CA GLN A 218 -20.42 -9.31 -24.62
C GLN A 218 -19.91 -7.96 -24.09
N HIS A 219 -20.49 -7.44 -23.01
CA HIS A 219 -20.01 -6.22 -22.36
C HIS A 219 -18.61 -6.39 -21.79
N PHE A 220 -18.34 -7.56 -21.19
CA PHE A 220 -17.00 -7.90 -20.70
C PHE A 220 -16.02 -8.13 -21.84
N GLU A 221 -16.39 -8.83 -22.91
CA GLU A 221 -15.55 -9.02 -24.10
C GLU A 221 -15.16 -7.67 -24.73
N THR A 222 -16.14 -6.77 -24.88
CA THR A 222 -15.92 -5.40 -25.38
C THR A 222 -14.98 -4.65 -24.45
N SER A 223 -15.24 -4.67 -23.13
CA SER A 223 -14.39 -4.02 -22.14
C SER A 223 -12.96 -4.55 -22.15
N MET A 224 -12.79 -5.85 -22.31
CA MET A 224 -11.48 -6.52 -22.29
C MET A 224 -10.64 -6.16 -23.51
N SER A 225 -11.26 -5.92 -24.67
CA SER A 225 -10.54 -5.52 -25.89
C SER A 225 -9.80 -4.17 -25.76
N PHE A 226 -10.28 -3.28 -24.87
CA PHE A 226 -9.65 -2.00 -24.54
C PHE A 226 -8.83 -2.04 -23.25
N ALA A 227 -8.79 -3.18 -22.56
CA ALA A 227 -8.09 -3.30 -21.29
C ALA A 227 -6.57 -3.35 -21.52
N ARG A 228 -5.82 -2.62 -20.70
CA ARG A 228 -4.36 -2.59 -20.73
C ARG A 228 -3.82 -2.86 -19.33
N LYS A 229 -2.73 -3.62 -19.23
CA LYS A 229 -2.02 -3.79 -17.97
C LYS A 229 -1.37 -2.46 -17.61
N SER A 230 -1.67 -1.93 -16.42
CA SER A 230 -1.04 -0.68 -15.96
C SER A 230 0.37 -0.87 -15.44
N VAL A 231 0.73 -2.10 -15.06
CA VAL A 231 2.08 -2.45 -14.59
C VAL A 231 2.77 -3.28 -15.67
N SER A 232 3.96 -2.86 -16.09
CA SER A 232 4.73 -3.59 -17.11
C SER A 232 5.48 -4.78 -16.51
N ASP A 233 5.83 -5.77 -17.34
CA ASP A 233 6.61 -6.92 -16.89
C ASP A 233 7.99 -6.51 -16.33
N GLU A 234 8.59 -5.43 -16.85
CA GLU A 234 9.82 -4.86 -16.30
C GLU A 234 9.63 -4.29 -14.89
N GLU A 235 8.52 -3.62 -14.63
CA GLU A 235 8.21 -3.09 -13.31
C GLU A 235 7.97 -4.23 -12.31
N ILE A 236 7.27 -5.29 -12.73
CA ILE A 236 7.06 -6.49 -11.90
C ILE A 236 8.41 -7.07 -11.48
N GLN A 237 9.32 -7.29 -12.42
CA GLN A 237 10.66 -7.80 -12.11
C GLN A 237 11.44 -6.90 -11.14
N ARG A 238 11.32 -5.57 -11.28
CA ARG A 238 11.94 -4.63 -10.33
C ARG A 238 11.37 -4.78 -8.92
N TYR A 239 10.05 -4.92 -8.78
CA TYR A 239 9.43 -5.13 -7.48
C TYR A 239 9.79 -6.49 -6.86
N ASP A 240 9.89 -7.54 -7.67
CA ASP A 240 10.26 -8.89 -7.20
C ASP A 240 11.72 -8.94 -6.74
N ALA A 241 12.63 -8.29 -7.48
CA ALA A 241 14.02 -8.13 -7.09
C ALA A 241 14.15 -7.35 -5.78
N PHE A 242 13.41 -6.24 -5.64
CA PHE A 242 13.37 -5.48 -4.38
C PHE A 242 12.88 -6.32 -3.20
N THR A 243 11.82 -7.10 -3.40
CA THR A 243 11.23 -7.95 -2.35
C THR A 243 12.18 -9.07 -1.93
N SER A 244 12.92 -9.65 -2.88
CA SER A 244 13.94 -10.68 -2.60
C SER A 244 15.05 -10.10 -1.72
N ASN A 245 15.60 -8.93 -2.09
CA ASN A 245 16.61 -8.22 -1.30
C ASN A 245 16.08 -7.82 0.09
N MET A 246 14.80 -7.45 0.19
CA MET A 246 14.18 -7.09 1.46
C MET A 246 14.01 -8.32 2.37
N LYS A 247 13.59 -9.46 1.83
CA LYS A 247 13.51 -10.73 2.55
C LYS A 247 14.87 -11.22 3.01
N GLU A 248 15.92 -11.04 2.20
CA GLU A 248 17.29 -11.35 2.60
C GLU A 248 17.78 -10.45 3.74
N ARG A 249 17.47 -9.14 3.70
CA ARG A 249 17.80 -8.21 4.81
C ARG A 249 17.04 -8.52 6.09
N ALA A 250 15.76 -8.87 6.00
CA ALA A 250 14.96 -9.30 7.14
C ALA A 250 15.41 -10.67 7.66
N GLY A 251 15.78 -11.60 6.76
CA GLY A 251 16.32 -12.91 7.06
C GLY A 251 17.70 -12.87 7.72
N ASN A 252 18.60 -11.99 7.29
CA ASN A 252 19.88 -11.73 7.96
C ASN A 252 19.71 -10.97 9.29
N GLY A 253 18.59 -10.27 9.49
CA GLY A 253 18.20 -9.69 10.76
C GLY A 253 17.69 -10.72 11.77
N ALA A 254 16.94 -11.73 11.31
CA ALA A 254 16.48 -12.87 12.09
C ALA A 254 17.58 -13.94 12.30
N ALA A 255 18.55 -14.01 11.41
CA ALA A 255 19.78 -14.79 11.54
C ALA A 255 20.93 -14.01 12.21
N LYS A 256 20.63 -12.91 12.93
CA LYS A 256 21.55 -12.45 13.98
C LYS A 256 21.56 -13.52 15.04
N LYS A 257 22.72 -14.17 15.21
CA LYS A 257 23.14 -15.01 16.35
C LYS A 257 22.16 -14.86 17.50
N SER A 258 21.49 -15.95 17.90
CA SER A 258 20.72 -15.94 19.15
C SER A 258 21.64 -15.38 20.22
N PHE A 259 21.36 -14.16 20.66
CA PHE A 259 22.09 -13.58 21.76
C PHE A 259 21.64 -14.37 22.99
N SER A 260 22.47 -15.31 23.41
CA SER A 260 22.32 -16.02 24.67
C SER A 260 23.26 -15.39 25.68
N PHE A 261 22.74 -14.98 26.83
CA PHE A 261 23.60 -14.58 27.95
C PHE A 261 24.50 -15.74 28.38
N ASP A 262 24.04 -16.99 28.23
CA ASP A 262 24.77 -18.19 28.62
C ASP A 262 26.05 -18.42 27.79
N ASP A 263 26.10 -17.95 26.54
CA ASP A 263 27.28 -18.07 25.68
C ASP A 263 28.42 -17.15 26.14
N TYR A 264 28.09 -15.99 26.71
CA TYR A 264 29.08 -15.02 27.23
C TYR A 264 29.47 -15.30 28.69
N GLU A 265 28.57 -15.87 29.49
CA GLU A 265 28.87 -16.25 30.87
C GLU A 265 29.80 -17.48 30.94
N ASN A 266 29.72 -18.40 29.96
CA ASN A 266 30.65 -19.53 29.86
C ASN A 266 32.05 -19.13 29.38
N GLU A 267 32.21 -18.11 28.53
CA GLU A 267 33.54 -17.59 28.17
C GLU A 267 34.23 -16.89 29.36
N GLY A 268 33.46 -16.35 30.31
CA GLY A 268 33.98 -15.77 31.56
C GLY A 268 34.51 -16.80 32.58
N ALA A 269 34.16 -18.08 32.43
CA ALA A 269 34.59 -19.16 33.33
C ALA A 269 35.91 -19.81 32.88
N GLU A 270 36.19 -19.87 31.57
CA GLU A 270 37.48 -20.38 31.05
C GLU A 270 38.60 -19.33 31.08
N GLY A 271 38.26 -18.03 31.05
CA GLY A 271 39.24 -16.94 31.20
C GLY A 271 39.83 -16.79 32.61
N LYS A 272 39.27 -17.44 33.63
CA LYS A 272 39.77 -17.37 35.03
C LYS A 272 40.81 -18.46 35.39
N LYS A 273 41.27 -19.26 34.43
CA LYS A 273 42.43 -20.15 34.62
C LYS A 273 43.77 -19.55 34.16
N GLY A 274 43.77 -18.40 33.47
CA GLY A 274 44.99 -17.72 33.03
C GLY A 274 45.55 -16.68 34.01
N ALA A 275 44.72 -16.14 34.91
CA ALA A 275 45.11 -15.02 35.79
C ALA A 275 45.65 -15.43 37.16
N LYS A 276 45.89 -16.73 37.42
CA LYS A 276 46.46 -17.23 38.68
C LYS A 276 47.90 -17.76 38.56
N ALA A 277 48.52 -17.62 37.39
CA ALA A 277 49.90 -18.05 37.14
C ALA A 277 50.89 -16.88 37.05
N GLN A 278 50.46 -15.63 37.23
CA GLN A 278 51.32 -14.44 37.11
C GLN A 278 51.54 -13.67 38.43
N GLU A 279 50.93 -14.09 39.53
CA GLU A 279 51.17 -13.52 40.88
C GLU A 279 52.13 -14.37 41.74
N ALA A 280 52.84 -15.35 41.14
CA ALA A 280 53.78 -16.22 41.86
C ALA A 280 55.25 -16.06 41.42
N GLU A 281 55.58 -15.09 40.56
CA GLU A 281 56.95 -14.83 40.10
C GLU A 281 57.51 -13.45 40.52
N GLU A 282 56.80 -12.67 41.34
CA GLU A 282 57.31 -11.37 41.85
C GLU A 282 57.90 -11.42 43.28
N ASP A 283 57.90 -12.58 43.96
CA ASP A 283 58.49 -12.76 45.31
C ASP A 283 59.84 -13.52 45.28
N MET A 284 60.76 -13.17 44.37
CA MET A 284 62.11 -13.78 44.35
C MET A 284 63.25 -12.82 44.05
N TYR A 285 63.14 -11.53 44.41
CA TYR A 285 64.29 -10.61 44.49
C TYR A 285 64.13 -9.58 45.61
N ALA A 286 64.07 -10.07 46.85
CA ALA A 286 64.31 -9.25 48.03
C ALA A 286 65.06 -10.07 49.08
N ASP A 287 66.33 -10.37 48.80
CA ASP A 287 67.37 -10.52 49.82
C ASP A 287 68.76 -10.50 49.15
N GLU A 288 69.69 -9.87 49.85
CA GLU A 288 71.15 -9.77 49.66
C GLU A 288 71.74 -8.54 48.91
N GLU A 289 72.29 -7.66 49.77
CA GLU A 289 73.33 -6.61 49.64
C GLU A 289 72.96 -5.20 49.15
#